data_AF-A0AAU3ZIC4-F1
#
_entry.id   AF-A0AAU3ZIC4-F1
#
_cell.length_a   1.000
_cell.length_b   1.000
_cell.length_c   1.000
_cell.angle_alpha   90.00
_cell.angle_beta   90.00
_cell.angle_gamma   90.00
#
_symmetry.space_group_name_H-M   'P 1'
#
loop_
_entity.id
_entity.type
_entity.pdbx_description
1 polymer ?
#
loop_
_entity_poly.entity_id
_entity_poly.type
_entity_poly.pdbx_seq_one_letter_code
_entity_poly.pdbx_strand_id
1 'polypeptide(L)'
;MSTRASSLFTSDLSVINVGLAMFDRDITAQGAQVTTLDWTPPGSGSPGVLPALDALEDPRVAERTDAANAEAVARIVGARPMLTGFGRAIDVVPGMTPTTILHAGPPISWDRMAGAMKGAVTGALVFEGLARDLDEAERLAASGEITFSPCHEHACVGSMAGVTSASMHMHIVHNETHGNTAFTNLSEQMAKILRMGANDESVIERLVWMRDVLGPMLKEAMEIGGPVDLRLLLSQALQVGDECHNRNIAGTLLLTQALTPSLLQTGFTTGQKKDVFDFIAGSDYFSGPTWLAVAKAALDAAHGIEGSTIVTTMARNGVEFGLRVSGLPGNQWLTGPAQPVIGPMAAGAAAGGLVHWYAPQFSDAVTGLAAGLIAYAVLESLPVRESLPVRGRGE
;
A
#
# COMPACT_ATOMS: atom_id res chain seq x y z
N MET A 1 54.33 -12.85 36.97
CA MET A 1 53.06 -13.11 36.26
C MET A 1 52.63 -11.81 35.61
N SER A 2 52.85 -11.67 34.30
CA SER A 2 52.37 -10.50 33.55
C SER A 2 50.86 -10.63 33.40
N THR A 3 50.10 -9.72 34.00
CA THR A 3 48.65 -9.70 33.86
C THR A 3 48.27 -9.36 32.41
N ARG A 4 47.12 -9.83 31.90
CA ARG A 4 46.59 -9.45 30.57
C ARG A 4 46.57 -7.93 30.31
N ALA A 5 46.53 -7.11 31.36
CA ALA A 5 46.62 -5.66 31.25
C ALA A 5 48.02 -5.17 30.83
N SER A 6 49.08 -5.85 31.29
CA SER A 6 50.47 -5.47 30.99
C SER A 6 50.85 -5.75 29.54
N SER A 7 50.25 -6.77 28.92
CA SER A 7 50.46 -7.08 27.49
C SER A 7 49.86 -6.03 26.55
N LEU A 8 48.83 -5.28 26.98
CA LEU A 8 48.24 -4.20 26.19
C LEU A 8 49.21 -3.04 25.92
N PHE A 9 50.20 -2.83 26.80
CA PHE A 9 51.20 -1.77 26.66
C PHE A 9 52.42 -2.18 25.82
N THR A 10 52.48 -3.43 25.39
CA THR A 10 53.61 -4.00 24.65
C THR A 10 53.24 -4.57 23.28
N SER A 11 51.95 -4.52 22.91
CA SER A 11 51.41 -5.00 21.63
C SER A 11 50.85 -3.86 20.81
N ASP A 12 50.79 -4.04 19.49
CA ASP A 12 50.06 -3.12 18.61
C ASP A 12 48.60 -3.00 19.04
N LEU A 13 48.13 -1.77 19.22
CA LEU A 13 46.77 -1.49 19.67
C LEU A 13 45.81 -1.47 18.47
N SER A 14 44.73 -2.25 18.59
CA SER A 14 43.55 -2.15 17.74
C SER A 14 42.41 -1.59 18.58
N VAL A 15 41.91 -0.41 18.21
CA VAL A 15 40.98 0.39 19.01
C VAL A 15 39.64 0.50 18.28
N ILE A 16 38.54 0.30 19.00
CA ILE A 16 37.20 0.64 18.53
C ILE A 16 36.83 1.99 19.15
N ASN A 17 36.68 3.02 18.33
CA ASN A 17 36.25 4.34 18.77
C ASN A 17 34.71 4.44 18.70
N VAL A 18 34.08 4.92 19.78
CA VAL A 18 32.64 5.15 19.88
C VAL A 18 32.43 6.58 20.36
N GLY A 19 31.72 7.40 19.58
CA GLY A 19 31.46 8.80 19.91
C GLY A 19 32.18 9.79 19.00
N LEU A 20 32.95 10.73 19.56
CA LEU A 20 33.50 11.86 18.80
C LEU A 20 34.58 11.39 17.79
N ALA A 21 34.41 11.77 16.52
CA ALA A 21 35.35 11.45 15.43
C ALA A 21 36.76 12.05 15.63
N MET A 22 36.95 12.99 16.56
CA MET A 22 38.26 13.57 16.84
C MET A 22 39.27 12.57 17.42
N PHE A 23 38.80 11.59 18.20
CA PHE A 23 39.70 10.59 18.80
C PHE A 23 40.27 9.61 17.77
N ASP A 24 39.53 9.31 16.71
CA ASP A 24 40.03 8.52 15.58
C ASP A 24 41.32 9.11 14.99
N ARG A 25 41.33 10.43 14.80
CA ARG A 25 42.49 11.16 14.26
C ARG A 25 43.67 11.11 15.22
N ASP A 26 43.43 11.39 16.51
CA ASP A 26 44.49 11.43 17.52
C ASP A 26 45.12 10.06 17.77
N ILE A 27 44.33 8.98 17.70
CA ILE A 27 44.80 7.60 17.91
C ILE A 27 45.52 7.09 16.66
N THR A 28 45.02 7.40 15.46
CA THR A 28 45.71 7.09 14.20
C THR A 28 47.06 7.80 14.10
N ALA A 29 47.14 9.06 14.54
CA ALA A 29 48.39 9.83 14.57
C ALA A 29 49.47 9.22 15.49
N GLN A 30 49.05 8.41 16.48
CA GLN A 30 49.94 7.67 17.38
C GLN A 30 50.33 6.28 16.84
N GLY A 31 49.93 5.94 15.62
CA GLY A 31 50.32 4.71 14.93
C GLY A 31 49.49 3.48 15.28
N ALA A 32 48.38 3.63 16.01
CA ALA A 32 47.46 2.54 16.32
C ALA A 32 46.40 2.35 15.22
N GLN A 33 45.87 1.13 15.10
CA GLN A 33 44.73 0.85 14.20
C GLN A 33 43.42 1.23 14.88
N VAL A 34 42.57 2.00 14.21
CA VAL A 34 41.27 2.42 14.74
C VAL A 34 40.13 2.00 13.81
N THR A 35 39.05 1.49 14.40
CA THR A 35 37.75 1.33 13.75
C THR A 35 36.77 2.26 14.46
N THR A 36 36.33 3.33 13.80
CA THR A 36 35.29 4.20 14.35
C THR A 36 33.91 3.62 14.07
N LEU A 37 33.17 3.35 15.15
CA LEU A 37 31.77 2.98 15.09
C LEU A 37 30.93 4.25 14.99
N ASP A 38 30.15 4.36 13.92
CA ASP A 38 29.15 5.41 13.76
C ASP A 38 27.98 5.14 14.71
N TRP A 39 28.15 5.56 15.97
CA TRP A 39 27.20 5.35 17.04
C TRP A 39 26.66 6.69 17.54
N THR A 40 25.34 6.75 17.74
CA THR A 40 24.67 7.87 18.38
C THR A 40 23.74 7.34 19.47
N PRO A 41 23.52 8.10 20.56
CA PRO A 41 22.58 7.69 21.59
C PRO A 41 21.17 7.56 21.00
N PRO A 42 20.38 6.55 21.41
CA PRO A 42 19.01 6.39 20.94
C PRO A 42 18.19 7.69 21.06
N GLY A 43 17.36 7.96 20.05
CA GLY A 43 16.59 9.21 19.98
C GLY A 43 17.44 10.48 19.91
N SER A 44 18.70 10.37 19.49
CA SER A 44 19.69 11.46 19.45
C SER A 44 19.89 12.13 20.82
N GLY A 45 19.70 11.37 21.92
CA GLY A 45 19.81 11.90 23.28
C GLY A 45 18.64 12.79 23.71
N SER A 46 17.50 12.72 23.02
CA SER A 46 16.30 13.48 23.36
C SER A 46 15.81 13.14 24.78
N PRO A 47 15.69 14.13 25.69
CA PRO A 47 15.26 13.89 27.07
C PRO A 47 13.87 13.28 27.20
N GLY A 48 13.01 13.44 26.18
CA GLY A 48 11.68 12.81 26.14
C GLY A 48 11.68 11.38 25.58
N VAL A 49 12.70 11.01 24.80
CA VAL A 49 12.78 9.67 24.16
C VAL A 49 13.49 8.68 25.07
N LEU A 50 14.55 9.09 25.76
CA LEU A 50 15.32 8.19 26.63
C LEU A 50 14.46 7.51 27.71
N PRO A 51 13.60 8.23 28.48
CA PRO A 51 12.74 7.57 29.47
C PRO A 51 11.71 6.62 28.86
N ALA A 52 11.25 6.91 27.63
CA ALA A 52 10.32 6.04 26.93
C ALA A 52 11.02 4.75 26.46
N LEU A 53 12.26 4.84 26.00
CA LEU A 53 13.08 3.68 25.66
C LEU A 53 13.39 2.83 26.90
N ASP A 54 13.79 3.45 28.02
CA ASP A 54 14.00 2.75 29.29
C ASP A 54 12.73 2.01 29.74
N ALA A 55 11.55 2.63 29.57
CA ALA A 55 10.27 2.00 29.89
C ALA A 55 9.94 0.81 28.96
N LEU A 56 10.31 0.88 27.68
CA LEU A 56 10.17 -0.23 26.73
C LEU A 56 11.15 -1.37 27.02
N GLU A 57 12.31 -1.07 27.61
CA GLU A 57 13.32 -2.05 28.03
C GLU A 57 13.00 -2.77 29.36
N ASP A 58 11.99 -2.32 30.14
CA ASP A 58 11.51 -3.11 31.29
C ASP A 58 11.10 -4.51 30.79
N PRO A 59 11.68 -5.60 31.33
CA PRO A 59 11.44 -6.95 30.81
C PRO A 59 9.96 -7.34 30.70
N ARG A 60 9.10 -6.83 31.58
CA ARG A 60 7.66 -7.11 31.56
C ARG A 60 6.95 -6.36 30.43
N VAL A 61 7.41 -5.16 30.10
CA VAL A 61 6.90 -4.38 28.97
C VAL A 61 7.39 -5.00 27.66
N ALA A 62 8.67 -5.34 27.59
CA ALA A 62 9.27 -6.02 26.45
C ALA A 62 8.55 -7.34 26.13
N GLU A 63 8.37 -8.22 27.12
CA GLU A 63 7.70 -9.52 26.95
C GLU A 63 6.24 -9.36 26.46
N ARG A 64 5.50 -8.40 27.04
CA ARG A 64 4.12 -8.10 26.58
C ARG A 64 4.10 -7.59 25.15
N THR A 65 5.04 -6.72 24.79
CA THR A 65 5.17 -6.15 23.44
C THR A 65 5.53 -7.23 22.43
N ASP A 66 6.46 -8.11 22.77
CA ASP A 66 6.88 -9.23 21.92
C ASP A 66 5.72 -10.21 21.69
N ALA A 67 4.97 -10.55 22.72
CA ALA A 67 3.78 -11.40 22.60
C ALA A 67 2.71 -10.75 21.70
N ALA A 68 2.45 -9.45 21.88
CA ALA A 68 1.49 -8.70 21.06
C ALA A 68 1.94 -8.59 19.60
N ASN A 69 3.24 -8.39 19.36
CA ASN A 69 3.82 -8.34 18.02
C ASN A 69 3.79 -9.70 17.33
N ALA A 70 4.05 -10.79 18.06
CA ALA A 70 3.93 -12.14 17.53
C ALA A 70 2.50 -12.45 17.07
N GLU A 71 1.49 -12.07 17.86
CA GLU A 71 0.08 -12.18 17.47
C GLU A 71 -0.24 -11.34 16.23
N ALA A 72 0.20 -10.08 16.19
CA ALA A 72 -0.01 -9.19 15.04
C ALA A 72 0.57 -9.79 13.75
N VAL A 73 1.82 -10.28 13.79
CA VAL A 73 2.46 -10.92 12.64
C VAL A 73 1.75 -12.21 12.27
N ALA A 74 1.35 -13.04 13.24
CA ALA A 74 0.61 -14.27 12.99
C ALA A 74 -0.72 -13.99 12.26
N ARG A 75 -1.44 -12.92 12.61
CA ARG A 75 -2.67 -12.53 11.91
C ARG A 75 -2.41 -12.08 10.47
N ILE A 76 -1.38 -11.28 10.24
CA ILE A 76 -1.00 -10.82 8.89
C ILE A 76 -0.66 -12.02 8.01
N VAL A 77 0.21 -12.91 8.50
CA VAL A 77 0.66 -14.11 7.80
C VAL A 77 -0.48 -15.10 7.56
N GLY A 78 -1.34 -15.29 8.56
CA GLY A 78 -2.47 -16.21 8.50
C GLY A 78 -3.67 -15.69 7.70
N ALA A 79 -3.65 -14.44 7.25
CA ALA A 79 -4.73 -13.86 6.47
C ALA A 79 -4.97 -14.66 5.18
N ARG A 80 -6.25 -14.81 4.80
CA ARG A 80 -6.65 -15.42 3.54
C ARG A 80 -7.61 -14.49 2.78
N PRO A 81 -7.08 -13.46 2.09
CA PRO A 81 -7.89 -12.51 1.34
C PRO A 81 -8.47 -13.16 0.07
N MET A 82 -9.79 -13.14 -0.03
CA MET A 82 -10.57 -13.64 -1.16
C MET A 82 -11.24 -12.46 -1.86
N LEU A 83 -11.10 -12.36 -3.18
CA LEU A 83 -11.96 -11.46 -3.96
C LEU A 83 -13.35 -12.09 -4.01
N THR A 84 -14.33 -11.45 -3.39
CA THR A 84 -15.69 -11.99 -3.25
C THR A 84 -16.71 -11.28 -4.12
N GLY A 85 -16.38 -10.11 -4.65
CA GLY A 85 -17.29 -9.38 -5.53
C GLY A 85 -16.78 -8.01 -5.93
N PHE A 86 -17.63 -7.31 -6.67
CA PHE A 86 -17.50 -5.91 -7.01
C PHE A 86 -18.81 -5.18 -6.70
N GLY A 87 -18.74 -3.93 -6.25
CA GLY A 87 -19.92 -3.12 -5.96
C GLY A 87 -19.61 -1.64 -5.96
N ARG A 88 -20.61 -0.78 -6.13
CA ARG A 88 -20.42 0.67 -6.04
C ARG A 88 -20.04 1.05 -4.61
N ALA A 89 -19.18 2.05 -4.46
CA ALA A 89 -18.66 2.45 -3.16
C ALA A 89 -19.79 2.81 -2.18
N ILE A 90 -20.85 3.49 -2.64
CA ILE A 90 -22.02 3.83 -1.82
C ILE A 90 -22.75 2.62 -1.23
N ASP A 91 -22.68 1.47 -1.91
CA ASP A 91 -23.40 0.26 -1.51
C ASP A 91 -22.57 -0.61 -0.54
N VAL A 92 -21.23 -0.52 -0.62
CA VAL A 92 -20.34 -1.50 0.03
C VAL A 92 -19.31 -0.91 0.99
N VAL A 93 -18.93 0.35 0.82
CA VAL A 93 -17.89 0.99 1.64
C VAL A 93 -18.51 1.54 2.93
N PRO A 94 -18.04 1.14 4.12
CA PRO A 94 -18.54 1.65 5.40
C PRO A 94 -18.49 3.17 5.48
N GLY A 95 -19.60 3.82 5.86
CA GLY A 95 -19.64 5.28 6.06
C GLY A 95 -19.58 6.13 4.78
N MET A 96 -19.66 5.52 3.58
CA MET A 96 -19.78 6.26 2.34
C MET A 96 -21.14 6.97 2.24
N THR A 97 -21.15 8.20 1.76
CA THR A 97 -22.38 8.99 1.50
C THR A 97 -22.31 9.61 0.11
N PRO A 98 -23.42 10.13 -0.46
CA PRO A 98 -23.39 10.81 -1.76
C PRO A 98 -22.44 12.02 -1.82
N THR A 99 -22.11 12.63 -0.68
CA THR A 99 -21.21 13.80 -0.59
C THR A 99 -19.91 13.48 0.16
N THR A 100 -19.55 12.19 0.27
CA THR A 100 -18.24 11.76 0.78
C THR A 100 -17.30 11.49 -0.39
N ILE A 101 -16.11 12.08 -0.35
CA ILE A 101 -15.00 11.76 -1.26
C ILE A 101 -13.85 11.22 -0.42
N LEU A 102 -13.49 9.96 -0.66
CA LEU A 102 -12.32 9.35 -0.01
C LEU A 102 -11.04 9.71 -0.75
N HIS A 103 -9.90 9.71 -0.06
CA HIS A 103 -8.58 9.97 -0.64
C HIS A 103 -7.48 9.11 -0.02
N ALA A 104 -6.33 9.01 -0.69
CA ALA A 104 -5.15 8.35 -0.13
C ALA A 104 -4.47 9.18 0.98
N GLY A 105 -3.70 8.54 1.84
CA GLY A 105 -2.90 9.18 2.90
C GLY A 105 -3.67 9.55 4.17
N PRO A 106 -3.01 10.18 5.16
CA PRO A 106 -3.64 10.62 6.40
C PRO A 106 -4.65 11.78 6.15
N PRO A 107 -5.50 12.12 7.15
CA PRO A 107 -6.50 13.18 7.04
C PRO A 107 -5.90 14.50 6.54
N ILE A 108 -6.54 15.11 5.55
CA ILE A 108 -6.11 16.39 4.98
C ILE A 108 -7.32 17.22 4.55
N SER A 109 -7.28 18.52 4.82
CA SER A 109 -8.31 19.45 4.37
C SER A 109 -8.11 19.84 2.91
N TRP A 110 -9.21 20.22 2.24
CA TRP A 110 -9.22 20.61 0.82
C TRP A 110 -8.14 21.64 0.46
N ASP A 111 -7.98 22.69 1.27
CA ASP A 111 -7.03 23.78 1.01
C ASP A 111 -5.58 23.29 0.96
N ARG A 112 -5.25 22.28 1.79
CA ARG A 112 -3.92 21.66 1.88
C ARG A 112 -3.67 20.58 0.85
N MET A 113 -4.69 20.03 0.19
CA MET A 113 -4.51 18.99 -0.83
C MET A 113 -3.58 19.48 -1.96
N ALA A 114 -2.67 18.61 -2.38
CA ALA A 114 -1.79 18.91 -3.50
C ALA A 114 -2.56 18.90 -4.84
N GLY A 115 -2.02 19.58 -5.86
CA GLY A 115 -2.73 19.86 -7.11
C GLY A 115 -3.31 18.63 -7.82
N ALA A 116 -2.58 17.51 -7.85
CA ALA A 116 -3.07 16.27 -8.47
C ALA A 116 -4.29 15.70 -7.72
N MET A 117 -4.30 15.76 -6.39
CA MET A 117 -5.44 15.32 -5.58
C MET A 117 -6.63 16.27 -5.77
N LYS A 118 -6.39 17.59 -5.82
CA LYS A 118 -7.45 18.56 -6.15
C LYS A 118 -8.09 18.29 -7.51
N GLY A 119 -7.28 18.05 -8.54
CA GLY A 119 -7.77 17.68 -9.87
C GLY A 119 -8.59 16.39 -9.89
N ALA A 120 -8.16 15.38 -9.12
CA ALA A 120 -8.89 14.12 -8.99
C ALA A 120 -10.24 14.31 -8.27
N VAL A 121 -10.29 15.11 -7.21
CA VAL A 121 -11.54 15.45 -6.50
C VAL A 121 -12.50 16.19 -7.42
N THR A 122 -12.05 17.23 -8.14
CA THR A 122 -12.94 17.99 -9.03
C THR A 122 -13.48 17.13 -10.15
N GLY A 123 -12.65 16.27 -10.74
CA GLY A 123 -13.10 15.28 -11.72
C GLY A 123 -14.13 14.32 -11.15
N ALA A 124 -13.92 13.81 -9.92
CA ALA A 124 -14.89 12.95 -9.26
C ALA A 124 -16.23 13.65 -9.00
N LEU A 125 -16.23 14.93 -8.59
CA LEU A 125 -17.46 15.70 -8.36
C LEU A 125 -18.26 15.91 -9.66
N VAL A 126 -17.57 16.16 -10.78
CA VAL A 126 -18.22 16.22 -12.11
C VAL A 126 -18.76 14.85 -12.51
N PHE A 127 -17.99 13.78 -12.31
CA PHE A 127 -18.42 12.40 -12.58
C PHE A 127 -19.68 12.00 -11.80
N GLU A 128 -19.78 12.40 -10.53
CA GLU A 128 -20.97 12.17 -9.69
C GLU A 128 -22.16 13.07 -10.05
N GLY A 129 -21.96 14.06 -10.95
CA GLY A 129 -22.99 15.04 -11.31
C GLY A 129 -23.32 16.03 -10.20
N LEU A 130 -22.42 16.20 -9.21
CA LEU A 130 -22.55 17.18 -8.14
C LEU A 130 -22.16 18.59 -8.59
N ALA A 131 -21.40 18.68 -9.68
CA ALA A 131 -21.01 19.92 -10.34
C ALA A 131 -21.10 19.76 -11.86
N ARG A 132 -21.45 20.84 -12.58
CA ARG A 132 -21.59 20.82 -14.05
C ARG A 132 -20.23 20.88 -14.76
N ASP A 133 -19.26 21.51 -14.13
CA ASP A 133 -17.91 21.72 -14.67
C ASP A 133 -16.86 21.77 -13.55
N LEU A 134 -15.59 21.82 -13.92
CA LEU A 134 -14.47 21.80 -12.98
C LEU A 134 -14.42 23.05 -12.08
N ASP A 135 -14.86 24.20 -12.58
CA ASP A 135 -14.88 25.46 -11.81
C ASP A 135 -15.94 25.40 -10.70
N GLU A 136 -17.13 24.86 -11.01
CA GLU A 136 -18.17 24.60 -10.02
C GLU A 136 -17.76 23.51 -9.04
N ALA A 137 -17.08 22.46 -9.51
CA ALA A 137 -16.56 21.40 -8.66
C ALA A 137 -15.52 21.93 -7.65
N GLU A 138 -14.63 22.83 -8.05
CA GLU A 138 -13.65 23.45 -7.15
C GLU A 138 -14.33 24.31 -6.08
N ARG A 139 -15.35 25.09 -6.46
CA ARG A 139 -16.14 25.88 -5.49
C ARG A 139 -16.89 24.99 -4.51
N LEU A 140 -17.49 23.89 -4.99
CA LEU A 140 -18.20 22.93 -4.14
C LEU A 140 -17.23 22.20 -3.19
N ALA A 141 -16.07 21.77 -3.67
CA ALA A 141 -15.04 21.17 -2.82
C ALA A 141 -14.58 22.12 -1.69
N ALA A 142 -14.55 23.42 -1.97
CA ALA A 142 -14.19 24.46 -1.00
C ALA A 142 -15.36 24.92 -0.10
N SER A 143 -16.61 24.52 -0.36
CA SER A 143 -17.77 25.07 0.34
C SER A 143 -17.99 24.51 1.75
N GLY A 144 -17.36 23.37 2.06
CA GLY A 144 -17.59 22.61 3.29
C GLY A 144 -18.77 21.64 3.22
N GLU A 145 -19.42 21.51 2.06
CA GLU A 145 -20.52 20.54 1.83
C GLU A 145 -20.02 19.12 1.52
N ILE A 146 -18.76 18.99 1.09
CA ILE A 146 -18.11 17.71 0.79
C ILE A 146 -17.32 17.23 2.00
N THR A 147 -17.55 15.98 2.40
CA THR A 147 -16.77 15.31 3.43
C THR A 147 -15.56 14.62 2.79
N PHE A 148 -14.36 15.05 3.17
CA PHE A 148 -13.11 14.40 2.78
C PHE A 148 -12.63 13.49 3.90
N SER A 149 -12.33 12.23 3.58
CA SER A 149 -11.84 11.26 4.56
C SER A 149 -10.82 10.30 3.95
N PRO A 150 -9.79 9.86 4.70
CA PRO A 150 -8.87 8.84 4.21
C PRO A 150 -9.56 7.52 3.89
N CYS A 151 -9.16 6.88 2.78
CA CYS A 151 -9.57 5.51 2.47
C CYS A 151 -9.35 4.55 3.66
N HIS A 152 -8.21 4.67 4.35
CA HIS A 152 -7.84 3.80 5.46
C HIS A 152 -8.82 3.79 6.64
N GLU A 153 -9.62 4.85 6.80
CA GLU A 153 -10.64 4.99 7.86
C GLU A 153 -11.98 4.36 7.48
N HIS A 154 -12.13 3.90 6.25
CA HIS A 154 -13.33 3.29 5.69
C HIS A 154 -13.07 1.84 5.22
N ALA A 155 -12.04 1.19 5.76
CA ALA A 155 -11.54 -0.12 5.30
C ALA A 155 -11.14 -0.14 3.81
N CYS A 156 -10.86 1.03 3.23
CA CYS A 156 -10.45 1.19 1.85
C CYS A 156 -8.95 1.45 1.73
N VAL A 157 -8.43 1.28 0.52
CA VAL A 157 -7.14 1.83 0.07
C VAL A 157 -7.29 2.41 -1.33
N GLY A 158 -6.55 3.49 -1.61
CA GLY A 158 -6.58 4.19 -2.89
C GLY A 158 -5.18 4.33 -3.52
N SER A 159 -5.08 3.98 -4.79
CA SER A 159 -3.83 4.17 -5.56
C SER A 159 -3.63 5.63 -5.97
N MET A 160 -2.39 6.13 -5.85
CA MET A 160 -1.98 7.51 -6.18
C MET A 160 -2.79 8.56 -5.42
N ALA A 161 -3.59 9.42 -6.06
CA ALA A 161 -4.49 10.33 -5.35
C ALA A 161 -5.52 9.58 -4.49
N GLY A 162 -5.85 8.34 -4.86
CA GLY A 162 -6.77 7.47 -4.12
C GLY A 162 -8.21 7.97 -4.09
N VAL A 163 -8.56 8.97 -4.91
CA VAL A 163 -9.90 9.56 -4.92
C VAL A 163 -10.93 8.49 -5.26
N THR A 164 -11.89 8.32 -4.36
CA THR A 164 -13.00 7.38 -4.50
C THR A 164 -14.30 8.09 -4.15
N SER A 165 -15.25 8.05 -5.08
CA SER A 165 -16.58 8.66 -4.95
C SER A 165 -17.68 7.59 -4.96
N ALA A 166 -18.90 7.99 -4.57
CA ALA A 166 -20.03 7.12 -4.28
C ALA A 166 -20.36 6.09 -5.39
N SER A 167 -20.29 6.50 -6.65
CA SER A 167 -20.67 5.70 -7.82
C SER A 167 -19.52 4.89 -8.41
N MET A 168 -18.28 5.09 -7.96
CA MET A 168 -17.14 4.28 -8.40
C MET A 168 -17.28 2.84 -7.91
N HIS A 169 -16.96 1.87 -8.77
CA HIS A 169 -16.95 0.47 -8.38
C HIS A 169 -15.67 0.10 -7.59
N MET A 170 -15.85 -0.80 -6.65
CA MET A 170 -14.85 -1.26 -5.69
C MET A 170 -14.70 -2.77 -5.77
N HIS A 171 -13.47 -3.27 -5.61
CA HIS A 171 -13.23 -4.65 -5.24
C HIS A 171 -13.75 -4.87 -3.80
N ILE A 172 -14.31 -6.04 -3.55
CA ILE A 172 -14.73 -6.49 -2.22
C ILE A 172 -13.84 -7.67 -1.84
N VAL A 173 -12.85 -7.43 -0.98
CA VAL A 173 -11.86 -8.44 -0.57
C VAL A 173 -12.13 -8.86 0.86
N HIS A 174 -12.65 -10.07 1.04
CA HIS A 174 -12.96 -10.64 2.35
C HIS A 174 -11.80 -11.51 2.85
N ASN A 175 -11.34 -11.27 4.08
CA ASN A 175 -10.37 -12.11 4.73
C ASN A 175 -11.07 -13.28 5.42
N GLU A 176 -11.05 -14.47 4.82
CA GLU A 176 -11.76 -15.64 5.37
C GLU A 176 -11.28 -16.04 6.76
N THR A 177 -10.00 -15.84 7.08
CA THR A 177 -9.42 -16.24 8.37
C THR A 177 -9.94 -15.39 9.52
N HIS A 178 -10.04 -14.07 9.32
CA HIS A 178 -10.31 -13.09 10.40
C HIS A 178 -11.65 -12.36 10.25
N GLY A 179 -12.37 -12.58 9.15
CA GLY A 179 -13.72 -12.06 8.92
C GLY A 179 -13.82 -10.59 8.51
N ASN A 180 -12.70 -9.85 8.47
CA ASN A 180 -12.70 -8.45 8.02
C ASN A 180 -12.72 -8.33 6.50
N THR A 181 -13.19 -7.19 5.99
CA THR A 181 -13.28 -6.90 4.55
C THR A 181 -12.54 -5.61 4.22
N ALA A 182 -11.83 -5.61 3.10
CA ALA A 182 -11.14 -4.45 2.55
C ALA A 182 -11.66 -4.10 1.14
N PHE A 183 -11.53 -2.83 0.77
CA PHE A 183 -12.01 -2.32 -0.51
C PHE A 183 -10.96 -1.49 -1.23
N THR A 184 -11.03 -1.45 -2.55
CA THR A 184 -10.23 -0.55 -3.40
C THR A 184 -10.95 -0.31 -4.71
N ASN A 185 -10.79 0.87 -5.29
CA ASN A 185 -11.34 1.17 -6.61
C ASN A 185 -10.63 0.34 -7.71
N LEU A 186 -11.14 0.43 -8.94
CA LEU A 186 -10.55 -0.22 -10.11
C LEU A 186 -9.47 0.66 -10.75
N SER A 187 -8.51 0.02 -11.43
CA SER A 187 -7.58 0.74 -12.30
C SER A 187 -8.30 1.25 -13.54
N GLU A 188 -8.14 2.54 -13.82
CA GLU A 188 -8.70 3.24 -15.00
C GLU A 188 -7.98 2.89 -16.32
N GLN A 189 -6.83 2.20 -16.24
CA GLN A 189 -5.93 1.86 -17.35
C GLN A 189 -5.44 3.11 -18.12
N MET A 190 -4.36 2.97 -18.91
CA MET A 190 -3.72 4.07 -19.65
C MET A 190 -3.00 5.12 -18.78
N ALA A 191 -2.43 6.15 -19.42
CA ALA A 191 -1.58 7.16 -18.78
C ALA A 191 -2.34 8.43 -18.31
N LYS A 192 -3.38 8.85 -19.03
CA LYS A 192 -4.22 10.01 -18.68
C LYS A 192 -5.42 9.53 -17.87
N ILE A 193 -5.33 9.67 -16.54
CA ILE A 193 -6.24 9.03 -15.58
C ILE A 193 -6.49 9.91 -14.36
N LEU A 194 -7.66 9.74 -13.72
CA LEU A 194 -8.11 10.50 -12.57
C LEU A 194 -7.16 10.37 -11.39
N ARG A 195 -6.64 9.17 -11.10
CA ARG A 195 -5.73 8.97 -9.97
C ARG A 195 -4.41 9.75 -10.07
N MET A 196 -4.08 10.29 -11.25
CA MET A 196 -2.96 11.19 -11.50
C MET A 196 -3.37 12.68 -11.54
N GLY A 197 -4.64 12.99 -11.30
CA GLY A 197 -5.22 14.33 -11.31
C GLY A 197 -5.74 14.80 -12.67
N ALA A 198 -5.71 13.96 -13.71
CA ALA A 198 -6.31 14.31 -15.01
C ALA A 198 -7.84 14.19 -14.92
N ASN A 199 -8.56 15.18 -15.45
CA ASN A 199 -10.01 15.32 -15.23
C ASN A 199 -10.73 15.94 -16.44
N ASP A 200 -10.25 15.65 -17.65
CA ASP A 200 -10.93 16.10 -18.86
C ASP A 200 -12.11 15.18 -19.22
N GLU A 201 -12.86 15.57 -20.26
CA GLU A 201 -14.03 14.82 -20.75
C GLU A 201 -13.71 13.34 -21.01
N SER A 202 -12.55 13.04 -21.61
CA SER A 202 -12.14 11.65 -21.89
C SER A 202 -11.94 10.79 -20.63
N VAL A 203 -11.51 11.39 -19.51
CA VAL A 203 -11.41 10.72 -18.22
C VAL A 203 -12.80 10.51 -17.63
N ILE A 204 -13.67 11.52 -17.66
CA ILE A 204 -15.02 11.43 -17.10
C ILE A 204 -15.88 10.41 -17.85
N GLU A 205 -15.86 10.42 -19.19
CA GLU A 205 -16.55 9.45 -20.03
C GLU A 205 -16.11 8.01 -19.72
N ARG A 206 -14.81 7.80 -19.49
CA ARG A 206 -14.29 6.50 -19.09
C ARG A 206 -14.78 6.08 -17.72
N LEU A 207 -14.80 6.98 -16.73
CA LEU A 207 -15.34 6.67 -15.40
C LEU A 207 -16.82 6.29 -15.49
N VAL A 208 -17.59 6.97 -16.35
CA VAL A 208 -18.99 6.62 -16.65
C VAL A 208 -19.07 5.23 -17.28
N TRP A 209 -18.26 4.92 -18.29
CA TRP A 209 -18.21 3.58 -18.87
C TRP A 209 -17.81 2.50 -17.85
N MET A 210 -16.86 2.82 -16.96
CA MET A 210 -16.45 1.90 -15.90
C MET A 210 -17.59 1.64 -14.90
N ARG A 211 -18.40 2.66 -14.59
CA ARG A 211 -19.59 2.56 -13.73
C ARG A 211 -20.72 1.76 -14.40
N ASP A 212 -20.94 1.98 -15.69
CA ASP A 212 -22.15 1.50 -16.39
C ASP A 212 -21.94 0.17 -17.13
N VAL A 213 -20.69 -0.19 -17.45
CA VAL A 213 -20.34 -1.41 -18.21
C VAL A 213 -19.35 -2.29 -17.47
N LEU A 214 -18.12 -1.80 -17.19
CA LEU A 214 -17.06 -2.63 -16.61
C LEU A 214 -17.43 -3.17 -15.23
N GLY A 215 -17.80 -2.29 -14.32
CA GLY A 215 -18.14 -2.62 -12.93
C GLY A 215 -19.29 -3.61 -12.83
N PRO A 216 -20.44 -3.36 -13.49
CA PRO A 216 -21.55 -4.30 -13.52
C PRO A 216 -21.19 -5.66 -14.13
N MET A 217 -20.38 -5.70 -15.19
CA MET A 217 -19.91 -6.96 -15.78
C MET A 217 -18.99 -7.74 -14.82
N LEU A 218 -18.09 -7.06 -14.13
CA LEU A 218 -17.22 -7.69 -13.11
C LEU A 218 -18.02 -8.21 -11.92
N LYS A 219 -19.04 -7.45 -11.47
CA LYS A 219 -19.96 -7.89 -10.42
C LYS A 219 -20.70 -9.16 -10.83
N GLU A 220 -21.32 -9.18 -12.01
CA GLU A 220 -22.04 -10.35 -12.52
C GLU A 220 -21.09 -11.56 -12.70
N ALA A 221 -19.86 -11.33 -13.20
CA ALA A 221 -18.86 -12.38 -13.33
C ALA A 221 -18.49 -13.01 -11.98
N MET A 222 -18.40 -12.23 -10.91
CA MET A 222 -18.16 -12.76 -9.56
C MET A 222 -19.36 -13.52 -8.99
N GLU A 223 -20.59 -13.10 -9.30
CA GLU A 223 -21.81 -13.82 -8.91
C GLU A 223 -21.90 -15.20 -9.60
N ILE A 224 -21.41 -15.31 -10.84
CA ILE A 224 -21.34 -16.56 -11.60
C ILE A 224 -20.17 -17.45 -11.13
N GLY A 225 -18.98 -16.86 -11.01
CA GLY A 225 -17.73 -17.60 -10.78
C GLY A 225 -17.44 -17.96 -9.33
N GLY A 226 -18.01 -17.20 -8.39
CA GLY A 226 -17.67 -17.28 -6.99
C GLY A 226 -16.31 -16.65 -6.64
N PRO A 227 -15.88 -16.78 -5.37
CA PRO A 227 -14.68 -16.11 -4.86
C PRO A 227 -13.36 -16.56 -5.50
N VAL A 228 -12.41 -15.64 -5.63
CA VAL A 228 -11.04 -15.91 -6.13
C VAL A 228 -10.03 -15.78 -4.99
N ASP A 229 -9.19 -16.79 -4.80
CA ASP A 229 -8.13 -16.79 -3.77
C ASP A 229 -6.98 -15.87 -4.20
N LEU A 230 -6.99 -14.63 -3.72
CA LEU A 230 -5.99 -13.63 -4.09
C LEU A 230 -4.63 -13.92 -3.47
N ARG A 231 -4.59 -14.62 -2.33
CA ARG A 231 -3.34 -15.02 -1.70
C ARG A 231 -2.58 -16.01 -2.60
N LEU A 232 -3.30 -16.95 -3.21
CA LEU A 232 -2.72 -17.88 -4.18
C LEU A 232 -2.22 -17.15 -5.44
N LEU A 233 -3.03 -16.26 -6.02
CA LEU A 233 -2.62 -15.51 -7.22
C LEU A 233 -1.40 -14.61 -6.95
N LEU A 234 -1.36 -13.95 -5.79
CA LEU A 234 -0.23 -13.14 -5.36
C LEU A 234 1.05 -14.00 -5.26
N SER A 235 0.97 -15.17 -4.62
CA SER A 235 2.10 -16.10 -4.51
C SER A 235 2.62 -16.56 -5.87
N GLN A 236 1.72 -16.79 -6.84
CA GLN A 236 2.10 -17.14 -8.20
C GLN A 236 2.76 -15.96 -8.92
N ALA A 237 2.19 -14.75 -8.83
CA ALA A 237 2.73 -13.55 -9.47
C ALA A 237 4.17 -13.26 -9.03
N LEU A 238 4.46 -13.37 -7.72
CA LEU A 238 5.82 -13.18 -7.21
C LEU A 238 6.83 -14.20 -7.76
N GLN A 239 6.42 -15.46 -7.93
CA GLN A 239 7.30 -16.51 -8.48
C GLN A 239 7.67 -16.30 -9.96
N VAL A 240 6.94 -15.44 -10.66
CA VAL A 240 7.19 -15.13 -12.08
C VAL A 240 7.62 -13.68 -12.32
N GLY A 241 8.13 -13.02 -11.27
CA GLY A 241 8.89 -11.78 -11.38
C GLY A 241 8.11 -10.48 -11.22
N ASP A 242 6.85 -10.55 -10.75
CA ASP A 242 6.17 -9.37 -10.22
C ASP A 242 6.61 -9.09 -8.78
N GLU A 243 6.52 -7.83 -8.33
CA GLU A 243 6.60 -7.45 -6.91
C GLU A 243 5.27 -6.89 -6.38
N CYS A 244 4.25 -6.81 -7.25
CA CYS A 244 2.87 -6.47 -6.91
C CYS A 244 2.67 -5.05 -6.35
N HIS A 245 3.57 -4.13 -6.70
CA HIS A 245 3.45 -2.70 -6.45
C HIS A 245 3.71 -1.90 -7.73
N ASN A 246 4.96 -1.88 -8.22
CA ASN A 246 5.34 -1.24 -9.48
C ASN A 246 5.07 -2.14 -10.69
N ARG A 247 5.40 -3.44 -10.59
CA ARG A 247 5.28 -4.43 -11.65
C ARG A 247 4.19 -5.43 -11.32
N ASN A 248 3.16 -5.45 -12.16
CA ASN A 248 1.90 -6.19 -11.95
C ASN A 248 1.48 -7.01 -13.18
N ILE A 249 2.43 -7.31 -14.08
CA ILE A 249 2.14 -7.93 -15.39
C ILE A 249 1.56 -9.33 -15.19
N ALA A 250 2.27 -10.18 -14.42
CA ALA A 250 1.85 -11.55 -14.18
C ALA A 250 0.56 -11.60 -13.36
N GLY A 251 0.46 -10.77 -12.32
CA GLY A 251 -0.74 -10.64 -11.51
C GLY A 251 -1.97 -10.25 -12.34
N THR A 252 -1.81 -9.32 -13.28
CA THR A 252 -2.89 -8.89 -14.18
C THR A 252 -3.33 -10.03 -15.11
N LEU A 253 -2.39 -10.78 -15.67
CA LEU A 253 -2.70 -11.94 -16.51
C LEU A 253 -3.41 -13.05 -15.72
N LEU A 254 -2.91 -13.37 -14.52
CA LEU A 254 -3.50 -14.39 -13.64
C LEU A 254 -4.91 -14.02 -13.19
N LEU A 255 -5.13 -12.78 -12.77
CA LEU A 255 -6.46 -12.30 -12.38
C LEU A 255 -7.42 -12.32 -13.57
N THR A 256 -6.98 -11.85 -14.73
CA THR A 256 -7.79 -11.86 -15.96
C THR A 256 -8.15 -13.29 -16.36
N GLN A 257 -7.20 -14.22 -16.31
CA GLN A 257 -7.42 -15.63 -16.57
C GLN A 257 -8.46 -16.22 -15.62
N ALA A 258 -8.39 -15.91 -14.31
CA ALA A 258 -9.33 -16.39 -13.31
C ALA A 258 -10.76 -15.88 -13.56
N LEU A 259 -10.92 -14.62 -14.00
CA LEU A 259 -12.22 -14.00 -14.24
C LEU A 259 -12.82 -14.34 -15.62
N THR A 260 -11.99 -14.69 -16.60
CA THR A 260 -12.41 -14.89 -18.00
C THR A 260 -13.58 -15.88 -18.17
N PRO A 261 -13.58 -17.08 -17.57
CA PRO A 261 -14.68 -18.03 -17.75
C PRO A 261 -16.04 -17.46 -17.35
N SER A 262 -16.08 -16.67 -16.28
CA SER A 262 -17.32 -16.05 -15.79
C SER A 262 -17.70 -14.80 -16.57
N LEU A 263 -16.71 -13.99 -16.97
CA LEU A 263 -16.93 -12.84 -17.87
C LEU A 263 -17.61 -13.25 -19.17
N LEU A 264 -17.22 -14.40 -19.74
CA LEU A 264 -17.85 -14.95 -20.95
C LEU A 264 -19.32 -15.37 -20.73
N GLN A 265 -19.67 -15.78 -19.52
CA GLN A 265 -21.01 -16.23 -19.14
C GLN A 265 -21.97 -15.11 -18.76
N THR A 266 -21.47 -13.88 -18.56
CA THR A 266 -22.33 -12.72 -18.26
C THR A 266 -23.34 -12.41 -19.36
N GLY A 267 -24.43 -11.73 -19.02
CA GLY A 267 -25.48 -11.30 -19.95
C GLY A 267 -25.08 -10.19 -20.93
N PHE A 268 -23.86 -9.65 -20.81
CA PHE A 268 -23.36 -8.58 -21.68
C PHE A 268 -23.11 -9.06 -23.12
N THR A 269 -23.19 -8.12 -24.06
CA THR A 269 -22.95 -8.42 -25.49
C THR A 269 -21.49 -8.83 -25.74
N THR A 270 -21.25 -9.59 -26.80
CA THR A 270 -19.88 -9.93 -27.24
C THR A 270 -19.03 -8.68 -27.50
N GLY A 271 -19.64 -7.60 -28.01
CA GLY A 271 -18.96 -6.32 -28.20
C GLY A 271 -18.47 -5.73 -26.88
N GLN A 272 -19.35 -5.60 -25.88
CA GLN A 272 -18.97 -5.09 -24.55
C GLN A 272 -17.92 -5.97 -23.87
N LYS A 273 -18.04 -7.30 -23.98
CA LYS A 273 -17.04 -8.24 -23.44
C LYS A 273 -15.67 -8.00 -24.08
N LYS A 274 -15.62 -7.82 -25.40
CA LYS A 274 -14.39 -7.47 -26.11
C LYS A 274 -13.83 -6.14 -25.62
N ASP A 275 -14.65 -5.11 -25.46
CA ASP A 275 -14.22 -3.79 -24.97
C ASP A 275 -13.57 -3.88 -23.58
N VAL A 276 -14.09 -4.75 -22.69
CA VAL A 276 -13.48 -5.02 -21.38
C VAL A 276 -12.11 -5.69 -21.51
N PHE A 277 -11.95 -6.69 -22.38
CA PHE A 277 -10.64 -7.32 -22.60
C PHE A 277 -9.63 -6.35 -23.22
N ASP A 278 -10.05 -5.53 -24.19
CA ASP A 278 -9.20 -4.50 -24.80
C ASP A 278 -8.79 -3.44 -23.76
N PHE A 279 -9.71 -3.04 -22.88
CA PHE A 279 -9.43 -2.13 -21.78
C PHE A 279 -8.38 -2.69 -20.82
N ILE A 280 -8.54 -3.95 -20.39
CA ILE A 280 -7.56 -4.64 -19.53
C ILE A 280 -6.20 -4.76 -20.23
N ALA A 281 -6.16 -5.03 -21.53
CA ALA A 281 -4.92 -5.12 -22.29
C ALA A 281 -4.22 -3.75 -22.48
N GLY A 282 -4.92 -2.64 -22.23
CA GLY A 282 -4.39 -1.28 -22.39
C GLY A 282 -3.31 -0.88 -21.36
N SER A 283 -3.17 -1.61 -20.25
CA SER A 283 -2.06 -1.46 -19.30
C SER A 283 -1.90 -2.72 -18.44
N ASP A 284 -0.69 -2.94 -17.94
CA ASP A 284 -0.36 -4.01 -17.01
C ASP A 284 -0.81 -3.76 -15.55
N TYR A 285 -1.50 -2.64 -15.28
CA TYR A 285 -1.84 -2.21 -13.91
C TYR A 285 -3.22 -2.67 -13.42
N PHE A 286 -3.96 -3.50 -14.17
CA PHE A 286 -5.31 -3.93 -13.77
C PHE A 286 -5.37 -4.61 -12.39
N SER A 287 -4.40 -5.47 -12.07
CA SER A 287 -4.31 -6.11 -10.74
C SER A 287 -3.65 -5.25 -9.65
N GLY A 288 -3.07 -4.09 -9.98
CA GLY A 288 -2.35 -3.25 -9.03
C GLY A 288 -3.19 -2.90 -7.79
N PRO A 289 -4.41 -2.34 -7.95
CA PRO A 289 -5.32 -2.10 -6.84
C PRO A 289 -5.68 -3.37 -6.06
N THR A 290 -5.87 -4.50 -6.75
CA THR A 290 -6.20 -5.79 -6.13
C THR A 290 -5.20 -6.15 -5.02
N TRP A 291 -3.90 -6.00 -5.28
CA TRP A 291 -2.85 -6.30 -4.29
C TRP A 291 -2.84 -5.33 -3.10
N LEU A 292 -3.27 -4.07 -3.31
CA LEU A 292 -3.45 -3.13 -2.20
C LEU A 292 -4.54 -3.62 -1.26
N ALA A 293 -5.68 -4.10 -1.80
CA ALA A 293 -6.76 -4.64 -0.98
C ALA A 293 -6.37 -5.93 -0.26
N VAL A 294 -5.54 -6.79 -0.87
CA VAL A 294 -4.95 -7.96 -0.18
C VAL A 294 -4.14 -7.53 1.04
N ALA A 295 -3.20 -6.59 0.86
CA ALA A 295 -2.37 -6.08 1.94
C ALA A 295 -3.21 -5.40 3.03
N LYS A 296 -4.19 -4.58 2.64
CA LYS A 296 -5.13 -3.91 3.55
C LYS A 296 -5.91 -4.92 4.38
N ALA A 297 -6.49 -5.95 3.76
CA ALA A 297 -7.25 -6.98 4.44
C ALA A 297 -6.42 -7.74 5.48
N ALA A 298 -5.15 -8.01 5.18
CA ALA A 298 -4.24 -8.69 6.10
C ALA A 298 -3.75 -7.78 7.24
N LEU A 299 -3.37 -6.53 6.92
CA LEU A 299 -2.86 -5.58 7.92
C LEU A 299 -3.94 -5.08 8.88
N ASP A 300 -5.18 -4.87 8.39
CA ASP A 300 -6.29 -4.48 9.25
C ASP A 300 -6.66 -5.58 10.25
N ALA A 301 -6.47 -6.86 9.92
CA ALA A 301 -6.70 -7.96 10.85
C ALA A 301 -5.76 -7.92 12.07
N ALA A 302 -4.60 -7.27 11.91
CA ALA A 302 -3.58 -7.10 12.93
C ALA A 302 -3.58 -5.71 13.57
N HIS A 303 -4.58 -4.86 13.30
CA HIS A 303 -4.71 -3.55 13.92
C HIS A 303 -5.57 -3.61 15.19
N GLY A 304 -5.26 -2.77 16.19
CA GLY A 304 -5.98 -2.74 17.47
C GLY A 304 -5.50 -3.78 18.50
N ILE A 305 -4.31 -4.36 18.35
CA ILE A 305 -3.75 -5.29 19.33
C ILE A 305 -3.01 -4.50 20.40
N GLU A 306 -3.54 -4.47 21.62
CA GLU A 306 -2.95 -3.74 22.74
C GLU A 306 -1.48 -4.16 22.96
N GLY A 307 -0.61 -3.17 23.10
CA GLY A 307 0.83 -3.38 23.30
C GLY A 307 1.61 -3.72 22.04
N SER A 308 0.97 -3.91 20.88
CA SER A 308 1.71 -4.16 19.64
C SER A 308 2.27 -2.88 19.04
N THR A 309 3.54 -2.93 18.64
CA THR A 309 4.28 -1.87 17.97
C THR A 309 4.38 -2.08 16.45
N ILE A 310 3.66 -3.07 15.89
CA ILE A 310 3.65 -3.34 14.45
C ILE A 310 2.94 -2.21 13.70
N VAL A 311 3.58 -1.69 12.67
CA VAL A 311 2.97 -0.74 11.72
C VAL A 311 1.95 -1.49 10.86
N THR A 312 0.70 -1.03 10.88
CA THR A 312 -0.41 -1.62 10.12
C THR A 312 -0.87 -0.73 8.98
N THR A 313 -0.31 0.47 8.84
CA THR A 313 -0.60 1.36 7.72
C THR A 313 0.57 2.28 7.44
N MET A 314 0.91 2.39 6.16
CA MET A 314 1.80 3.41 5.61
C MET A 314 1.09 4.05 4.42
N ALA A 315 0.84 5.35 4.51
CA ALA A 315 0.06 6.04 3.50
C ALA A 315 0.55 7.49 3.35
N ARG A 316 0.28 8.10 2.20
CA ARG A 316 0.73 9.46 1.89
C ARG A 316 -0.21 10.16 0.91
N ASN A 317 -0.48 11.44 1.17
CA ASN A 317 -1.47 12.25 0.45
C ASN A 317 -0.84 13.31 -0.47
N GLY A 318 0.46 13.25 -0.72
CA GLY A 318 1.19 14.27 -1.48
C GLY A 318 1.69 15.45 -0.69
N VAL A 319 1.47 15.47 0.63
CA VAL A 319 1.94 16.51 1.55
C VAL A 319 2.52 15.87 2.80
N GLU A 320 1.75 14.95 3.40
CA GLU A 320 2.10 14.24 4.62
C GLU A 320 2.21 12.73 4.37
N PHE A 321 3.13 12.11 5.07
CA PHE A 321 3.22 10.67 5.27
C PHE A 321 2.59 10.33 6.62
N GLY A 322 1.76 9.30 6.64
CA GLY A 322 1.01 8.85 7.81
C GLY A 322 1.28 7.39 8.13
N LEU A 323 1.44 7.11 9.42
CA LEU A 323 1.52 5.77 9.99
C LEU A 323 0.33 5.49 10.89
N ARG A 324 -0.13 4.24 10.90
CA ARG A 324 -0.90 3.68 12.01
C ARG A 324 -0.15 2.48 12.57
N VAL A 325 -0.16 2.35 13.89
CA VAL A 325 0.51 1.30 14.65
C VAL A 325 -0.56 0.49 15.39
N SER A 326 -0.41 -0.83 15.44
CA SER A 326 -1.44 -1.74 15.94
C SER A 326 -1.97 -1.39 17.34
N GLY A 327 -1.08 -1.11 18.30
CA GLY A 327 -1.47 -0.78 19.67
C GLY A 327 -2.03 0.61 19.88
N LEU A 328 -2.09 1.46 18.84
CA LEU A 328 -2.74 2.77 18.94
C LEU A 328 -4.27 2.63 18.73
N PRO A 329 -5.07 3.41 19.46
CA PRO A 329 -6.53 3.33 19.38
C PRO A 329 -7.08 3.87 18.05
N GLY A 330 -8.04 3.14 17.49
CA GLY A 330 -8.88 3.60 16.37
C GLY A 330 -8.07 4.10 15.17
N ASN A 331 -8.43 5.28 14.65
CA ASN A 331 -7.75 5.90 13.50
C ASN A 331 -6.67 6.91 13.92
N GLN A 332 -5.96 6.66 15.02
CA GLN A 332 -4.88 7.57 15.42
C GLN A 332 -3.72 7.50 14.40
N TRP A 333 -3.44 8.64 13.76
CA TRP A 333 -2.35 8.80 12.80
C TRP A 333 -1.12 9.43 13.45
N LEU A 334 0.05 8.89 13.14
CA LEU A 334 1.34 9.56 13.33
C LEU A 334 1.75 10.14 11.98
N THR A 335 1.84 11.47 11.88
CA THR A 335 2.12 12.15 10.61
C THR A 335 3.47 12.86 10.60
N GLY A 336 4.08 12.91 9.43
CA GLY A 336 5.29 13.68 9.14
C GLY A 336 5.30 14.14 7.68
N PRO A 337 6.29 14.93 7.25
CA PRO A 337 6.36 15.39 5.87
C PRO A 337 6.54 14.23 4.90
N ALA A 338 5.76 14.20 3.82
CA ALA A 338 5.99 13.27 2.72
C ALA A 338 7.33 13.57 2.05
N GLN A 339 8.07 12.52 1.72
CA GLN A 339 9.41 12.63 1.14
C GLN A 339 9.34 12.66 -0.40
N PRO A 340 10.33 13.24 -1.10
CA PRO A 340 10.46 13.10 -2.55
C PRO A 340 10.80 11.65 -2.93
N VAL A 341 10.44 11.23 -4.15
CA VAL A 341 10.92 9.96 -4.74
C VAL A 341 12.09 10.27 -5.67
N ILE A 342 13.24 9.66 -5.41
CA ILE A 342 14.45 9.83 -6.23
C ILE A 342 14.65 8.53 -7.03
N GLY A 343 14.67 8.63 -8.36
CA GLY A 343 14.85 7.47 -9.23
C GLY A 343 15.14 7.86 -10.68
N PRO A 344 15.35 6.87 -11.57
CA PRO A 344 15.56 7.12 -12.99
C PRO A 344 14.38 7.89 -13.61
N MET A 345 14.70 8.91 -14.39
CA MET A 345 13.71 9.77 -15.03
C MET A 345 13.39 9.27 -16.45
N ALA A 346 12.12 9.35 -16.85
CA ALA A 346 11.75 9.11 -18.24
C ALA A 346 12.47 10.10 -19.17
N ALA A 347 12.85 9.65 -20.37
CA ALA A 347 13.51 10.49 -21.36
C ALA A 347 12.66 11.74 -21.67
N GLY A 348 13.27 12.93 -21.63
CA GLY A 348 12.59 14.22 -21.83
C GLY A 348 12.04 14.88 -20.56
N ALA A 349 11.86 14.13 -19.46
CA ALA A 349 11.42 14.71 -18.18
C ALA A 349 12.48 15.66 -17.57
N ALA A 350 13.76 15.46 -17.89
CA ALA A 350 14.84 16.38 -17.51
C ALA A 350 14.91 17.63 -18.40
N ALA A 351 14.42 17.56 -19.65
CA ALA A 351 14.48 18.66 -20.62
C ALA A 351 13.30 19.65 -20.46
N GLY A 352 12.16 19.19 -19.93
CA GLY A 352 11.01 20.03 -19.58
C GLY A 352 11.17 20.75 -18.23
N GLY A 353 12.40 21.06 -17.82
CA GLY A 353 12.78 21.46 -16.47
C GLY A 353 11.72 22.30 -15.76
N LEU A 354 11.11 21.71 -14.72
CA LEU A 354 10.29 22.37 -13.69
C LEU A 354 9.79 21.26 -12.73
N VAL A 355 10.31 21.26 -11.50
CA VAL A 355 9.70 21.09 -10.15
C VAL A 355 8.52 20.11 -9.92
N HIS A 356 7.74 19.69 -10.91
CA HIS A 356 6.52 18.89 -10.77
C HIS A 356 6.73 17.40 -10.48
N TRP A 357 7.92 16.85 -10.72
CA TRP A 357 8.25 15.44 -10.41
C TRP A 357 9.11 15.28 -9.14
N TYR A 358 9.44 16.40 -8.49
CA TYR A 358 9.80 16.45 -7.06
C TYR A 358 8.55 16.61 -6.18
N ALA A 359 7.36 16.27 -6.70
CA ALA A 359 6.14 16.29 -5.90
C ALA A 359 6.28 15.27 -4.75
N PRO A 360 5.87 15.63 -3.53
CA PRO A 360 5.91 14.69 -2.41
C PRO A 360 5.06 13.47 -2.75
N GLN A 361 5.46 12.32 -2.22
CA GLN A 361 4.83 11.05 -2.53
C GLN A 361 3.28 11.04 -2.33
N PHE A 362 2.55 10.40 -3.26
CA PHE A 362 1.12 10.07 -3.17
C PHE A 362 0.94 8.54 -3.11
N SER A 363 -0.20 8.06 -2.61
CA SER A 363 -0.70 6.66 -2.65
C SER A 363 -0.73 5.92 -1.32
N ASP A 364 -1.80 5.16 -1.09
CA ASP A 364 -1.86 4.11 -0.06
C ASP A 364 -1.04 2.88 -0.46
N ALA A 365 -0.48 2.84 -1.69
CA ALA A 365 0.24 1.69 -2.19
C ALA A 365 1.46 1.27 -1.35
N VAL A 366 1.98 2.14 -0.48
CA VAL A 366 3.06 1.78 0.47
C VAL A 366 2.60 0.70 1.44
N THR A 367 1.33 0.73 1.84
CA THR A 367 0.69 -0.37 2.60
C THR A 367 0.72 -1.67 1.77
N GLY A 368 0.58 -1.56 0.46
CA GLY A 368 0.70 -2.68 -0.50
C GLY A 368 2.06 -3.39 -0.48
N LEU A 369 3.14 -2.77 0.01
CA LEU A 369 4.44 -3.45 0.13
C LEU A 369 4.39 -4.64 1.11
N ALA A 370 3.42 -4.67 2.03
CA ALA A 370 3.19 -5.83 2.89
C ALA A 370 2.69 -7.07 2.13
N ALA A 371 2.25 -6.94 0.88
CA ALA A 371 1.90 -8.07 0.02
C ALA A 371 3.09 -9.04 -0.13
N GLY A 372 4.31 -8.53 -0.20
CA GLY A 372 5.53 -9.36 -0.23
C GLY A 372 5.69 -10.23 1.02
N LEU A 373 5.36 -9.70 2.21
CA LEU A 373 5.44 -10.43 3.48
C LEU A 373 4.42 -11.58 3.52
N ILE A 374 3.18 -11.31 3.11
CA ILE A 374 2.09 -12.30 3.08
C ILE A 374 2.45 -13.45 2.13
N ALA A 375 2.99 -13.12 0.96
CA ALA A 375 3.35 -14.10 -0.04
C ALA A 375 4.58 -14.93 0.35
N TYR A 376 5.59 -14.31 0.98
CA TYR A 376 6.74 -15.05 1.51
C TYR A 376 6.29 -16.10 2.54
N ALA A 377 5.39 -15.72 3.45
CA ALA A 377 4.87 -16.64 4.45
C ALA A 377 4.06 -17.80 3.84
N VAL A 378 3.36 -17.55 2.73
CA VAL A 378 2.70 -18.62 1.94
C VAL A 378 3.73 -19.58 1.37
N LEU A 379 4.79 -19.07 0.72
CA LEU A 379 5.85 -19.89 0.11
C LEU A 379 6.56 -20.78 1.13
N GLU A 380 6.85 -20.25 2.33
CA GLU A 380 7.43 -21.01 3.45
C GLU A 380 6.47 -22.07 4.01
N SER A 381 5.15 -21.81 3.99
CA SER A 381 4.13 -22.71 4.53
C SER A 381 3.67 -23.82 3.57
N LEU A 382 4.02 -23.74 2.29
CA LEU A 382 3.70 -24.78 1.33
C LEU A 382 4.60 -26.00 1.59
N PRO A 383 4.05 -27.19 1.91
CA PRO A 383 4.87 -28.40 1.94
C PRO A 383 5.50 -28.55 0.56
N VAL A 384 6.84 -28.74 0.53
CA VAL A 384 7.55 -29.13 -0.68
C VAL A 384 6.78 -30.29 -1.29
N ARG A 385 6.18 -30.09 -2.46
CA ARG A 385 5.55 -31.20 -3.19
C ARG A 385 6.66 -32.22 -3.43
N GLU A 386 6.65 -33.32 -2.68
CA GLU A 386 7.45 -34.48 -3.06
C GLU A 386 7.06 -34.80 -4.50
N SER A 387 8.06 -34.75 -5.39
CA SER A 387 7.89 -35.11 -6.78
C SER A 387 7.24 -36.47 -6.85
N LEU A 388 6.05 -36.56 -7.45
CA LEU A 388 5.40 -37.84 -7.73
C LEU A 388 6.43 -38.74 -8.43
N PRO A 389 6.65 -39.98 -7.97
CA PRO A 389 7.64 -40.85 -8.58
C PRO A 389 7.24 -41.06 -10.04
N VAL A 390 8.16 -40.69 -10.94
CA VAL A 390 8.06 -40.99 -12.36
C VAL A 390 7.92 -42.51 -12.45
N ARG A 391 6.71 -42.99 -12.79
CA ARG A 391 6.52 -44.40 -13.16
C ARG A 391 7.40 -44.65 -14.38
N GLY A 392 8.53 -45.31 -14.14
CA GLY A 392 9.36 -45.86 -15.20
C GLY A 392 8.47 -46.70 -16.10
N ARG A 393 8.43 -46.36 -17.40
CA ARG A 393 7.98 -47.31 -18.41
C ARG A 393 9.02 -48.40 -18.46
N GLY A 394 8.70 -49.56 -17.90
CA GLY A 394 9.42 -50.79 -18.21
C GLY A 394 9.14 -51.18 -19.65
N GLU A 395 10.22 -51.44 -20.39
CA GLU A 395 10.22 -52.27 -21.60
C GLU A 395 9.95 -53.74 -21.24
#